data_AF-A0A356ARF9-F1
#
_entry.id   AF-A0A356ARF9-F1
#
_cell.length_a   1.000
_cell.length_b   1.000
_cell.length_c   1.000
_cell.angle_alpha   90.00
_cell.angle_beta   90.00
_cell.angle_gamma   90.00
#
_symmetry.space_group_name_H-M   'P 1'
#
loop_
_entity.id
_entity.type
_entity.pdbx_description
1 polymer ?
#
loop_
_entity_poly.entity_id
_entity_poly.type
_entity_poly.pdbx_seq_one_letter_code
_entity_poly.pdbx_strand_id
1 'polypeptide(L)'
;MDKKLSASSYIAVGSMLFGLFFGAGNLIFPVHMGQEAGSAVWTATAGFLITAIGLPFLGVVAIGVSKSDGLFDLAGRVHPVFAYGMTILLYLTIGPFFALPRTATVSYEIGVDPFIPDDYKIAGLACFSLLFFAAALFFALRPSKILTWVGKILNPLFLVFLAILIVTSFVRPMGSVNAAQVQDAYGSVPFFKGFTEGYNTMDALASLAFGIIVVRTLRGLGVNSPRSIAAGTLK
;
A
#
# COMPACT_ATOMS: atom_id res chain seq x y z
N MET A 1 -27.09 10.44 17.93
CA MET A 1 -25.90 11.19 18.38
C MET A 1 -24.67 10.36 18.02
N ASP A 2 -23.84 10.84 17.09
CA ASP A 2 -22.57 10.15 16.81
C ASP A 2 -21.66 10.28 18.03
N LYS A 3 -21.10 9.16 18.48
CA LYS A 3 -20.14 9.16 19.57
C LYS A 3 -18.86 9.82 19.06
N LYS A 4 -18.39 10.88 19.73
CA LYS A 4 -17.04 11.41 19.46
C LYS A 4 -16.04 10.29 19.78
N LEU A 5 -15.27 9.88 18.77
CA LEU A 5 -14.22 8.88 18.96
C LEU A 5 -13.23 9.38 20.02
N SER A 6 -12.83 8.50 20.93
CA SER A 6 -11.76 8.83 21.89
C SER A 6 -10.42 8.87 21.15
N ALA A 7 -9.42 9.55 21.70
CA ALA A 7 -8.07 9.57 21.13
C ALA A 7 -7.51 8.14 20.92
N SER A 8 -7.85 7.21 21.82
CA SER A 8 -7.48 5.79 21.67
C SER A 8 -8.15 5.13 20.46
N SER A 9 -9.39 5.48 20.15
CA SER A 9 -10.08 4.98 18.95
C SER A 9 -9.48 5.55 17.67
N TYR A 10 -9.07 6.82 17.66
CA TYR A 10 -8.38 7.41 16.50
C TYR A 10 -7.02 6.75 16.26
N ILE A 11 -6.23 6.51 17.31
CA ILE A 11 -4.95 5.79 17.19
C ILE A 11 -5.18 4.36 16.67
N ALA A 12 -6.22 3.68 17.15
CA ALA A 12 -6.56 2.34 16.66
C ALA A 12 -6.97 2.33 15.18
N VAL A 13 -7.80 3.29 14.74
CA VAL A 13 -8.22 3.44 13.34
C VAL A 13 -7.04 3.81 12.45
N GLY A 14 -6.19 4.75 12.88
CA GLY A 14 -4.97 5.13 12.17
C GLY A 14 -3.99 3.97 12.04
N SER A 15 -3.80 3.19 13.11
CA SER A 15 -2.97 1.97 13.08
C SER A 15 -3.55 0.90 12.15
N MET A 16 -4.87 0.75 12.09
CA MET A 16 -5.53 -0.15 11.16
C MET A 16 -5.38 0.30 9.71
N LEU A 17 -5.59 1.59 9.43
CA LEU A 17 -5.38 2.17 8.09
C LEU A 17 -3.93 2.00 7.65
N PHE A 18 -2.98 2.28 8.54
CA PHE A 18 -1.58 2.01 8.32
C PHE A 18 -1.35 0.53 8.01
N GLY A 19 -1.86 -0.41 8.82
CA GLY A 19 -1.68 -1.85 8.56
C GLY A 19 -2.34 -2.37 7.27
N LEU A 20 -3.41 -1.73 6.80
CA LEU A 20 -4.11 -2.11 5.57
C LEU A 20 -3.44 -1.57 4.30
N PHE A 21 -2.92 -0.35 4.34
CA PHE A 21 -2.36 0.33 3.18
C PHE A 21 -0.83 0.27 3.14
N PHE A 22 -0.17 0.28 4.29
CA PHE A 22 1.29 0.27 4.36
C PHE A 22 1.86 -1.12 4.05
N GLY A 23 2.02 -1.40 2.76
CA GLY A 23 2.63 -2.63 2.23
C GLY A 23 3.97 -2.40 1.51
N ALA A 24 4.44 -3.44 0.81
CA ALA A 24 5.73 -3.42 0.10
C ALA A 24 5.84 -2.26 -0.90
N GLY A 25 4.75 -1.93 -1.61
CA GLY A 25 4.74 -0.80 -2.55
C GLY A 25 5.12 0.52 -1.90
N ASN A 26 4.61 0.80 -0.69
CA ASN A 26 4.91 2.02 0.06
C ASN A 26 6.36 2.10 0.59
N LEU A 27 7.12 1.01 0.50
CA LEU A 27 8.54 1.01 0.80
C LEU A 27 9.38 1.14 -0.48
N ILE A 28 9.03 0.37 -1.52
CA ILE A 28 9.84 0.26 -2.73
C ILE A 28 9.71 1.52 -3.60
N PHE A 29 8.49 1.97 -3.88
CA PHE A 29 8.27 3.07 -4.82
C PHE A 29 8.87 4.40 -4.36
N PRO A 30 8.71 4.85 -3.10
CA PRO A 30 9.34 6.09 -2.64
C PRO A 30 10.86 6.05 -2.66
N VAL A 31 11.46 4.90 -2.28
CA VAL A 31 12.92 4.75 -2.26
C VAL A 31 13.47 4.79 -3.67
N HIS A 32 12.88 4.03 -4.59
CA HIS A 32 13.29 4.00 -5.98
C HIS A 32 13.08 5.37 -6.66
N MET A 33 11.90 5.98 -6.50
CA MET A 33 11.61 7.31 -7.01
C MET A 33 12.55 8.36 -6.43
N GLY A 34 12.89 8.30 -5.15
CA GLY A 34 13.83 9.23 -4.52
C GLY A 34 15.24 9.12 -5.10
N GLN A 35 15.68 7.91 -5.46
CA GLN A 35 16.97 7.70 -6.13
C GLN A 35 16.96 8.24 -7.56
N GLU A 36 15.91 8.01 -8.33
CA GLU A 36 15.82 8.48 -9.72
C GLU A 36 15.56 9.99 -9.85
N ALA A 37 14.77 10.55 -8.93
CA ALA A 37 14.43 11.97 -8.93
C ALA A 37 15.60 12.88 -8.53
N GLY A 38 16.60 12.36 -7.81
CA GLY A 38 17.79 13.10 -7.40
C GLY A 38 17.44 14.42 -6.69
N SER A 39 17.99 15.54 -7.18
CA SER A 39 17.70 16.87 -6.62
C SER A 39 16.25 17.34 -6.78
N ALA A 40 15.46 16.74 -7.68
CA ALA A 40 14.04 17.03 -7.88
C ALA A 40 13.10 16.23 -6.94
N VAL A 41 13.66 15.50 -5.97
CA VAL A 41 12.91 14.61 -5.06
C VAL A 41 11.74 15.27 -4.35
N TRP A 42 11.85 16.54 -3.95
CA TRP A 42 10.78 17.24 -3.24
C TRP A 42 9.53 17.43 -4.12
N THR A 43 9.73 17.79 -5.39
CA THR A 43 8.66 17.97 -6.37
C THR A 43 8.02 16.63 -6.74
N ALA A 44 8.83 15.58 -6.92
CA ALA A 44 8.34 14.23 -7.18
C ALA A 44 7.56 13.67 -5.98
N THR A 45 8.04 13.92 -4.76
CA THR A 45 7.36 13.52 -3.51
C THR A 45 5.99 14.18 -3.40
N ALA A 46 5.85 15.47 -3.75
CA ALA A 46 4.55 16.13 -3.74
C ALA A 46 3.53 15.45 -4.66
N GLY A 47 3.94 15.08 -5.89
CA GLY A 47 3.11 14.31 -6.82
C GLY A 47 2.75 12.93 -6.26
N PHE A 48 3.74 12.23 -5.69
CA PHE A 48 3.57 10.90 -5.10
C PHE A 48 2.56 10.90 -3.95
N LEU A 49 2.64 11.86 -3.03
CA LEU A 49 1.74 11.91 -1.87
C LEU A 49 0.27 12.11 -2.27
N ILE A 50 0.01 12.85 -3.36
CA ILE A 50 -1.35 13.07 -3.87
C ILE A 50 -1.99 11.74 -4.27
N THR A 51 -1.27 10.85 -4.93
CA THR A 51 -1.82 9.58 -5.41
C THR A 51 -1.65 8.45 -4.42
N ALA A 52 -0.51 8.35 -3.73
CA ALA A 52 -0.23 7.30 -2.76
C ALA A 52 -1.04 7.45 -1.46
N ILE A 53 -1.44 8.67 -1.09
CA ILE A 53 -2.23 8.91 0.14
C ILE A 53 -3.60 9.50 -0.22
N GLY A 54 -3.63 10.52 -1.07
CA GLY A 54 -4.86 11.24 -1.40
C GLY A 54 -5.91 10.36 -2.08
N LEU A 55 -5.55 9.57 -3.10
CA LEU A 55 -6.52 8.70 -3.79
C LEU A 55 -7.06 7.56 -2.91
N PRO A 56 -6.23 6.78 -2.18
CA PRO A 56 -6.74 5.77 -1.25
C PRO A 56 -7.66 6.37 -0.20
N PHE A 57 -7.29 7.53 0.33
CA PHE A 57 -8.10 8.26 1.29
C PHE A 57 -9.47 8.64 0.70
N LEU A 58 -9.50 9.22 -0.51
CA LEU A 58 -10.74 9.54 -1.20
C LEU A 58 -11.58 8.29 -1.49
N GLY A 59 -10.96 7.16 -1.80
CA GLY A 59 -11.65 5.87 -1.98
C GLY A 59 -12.34 5.40 -0.70
N VAL A 60 -11.65 5.45 0.44
CA VAL A 60 -12.25 5.12 1.75
C VAL A 60 -13.40 6.06 2.08
N VAL A 61 -13.23 7.37 1.87
CA VAL A 61 -14.28 8.37 2.10
C VAL A 61 -15.48 8.11 1.18
N ALA A 62 -15.26 7.79 -0.10
CA ALA A 62 -16.32 7.48 -1.05
C ALA A 62 -17.14 6.25 -0.61
N ILE A 63 -16.50 5.20 -0.11
CA ILE A 63 -17.18 4.02 0.46
C ILE A 63 -17.94 4.38 1.75
N GLY A 64 -17.35 5.22 2.61
CA GLY A 64 -17.99 5.68 3.84
C GLY A 64 -19.25 6.51 3.60
N VAL A 65 -19.19 7.40 2.59
CA VAL A 65 -20.28 8.30 2.22
C VAL A 65 -21.37 7.57 1.43
N SER A 66 -20.99 6.62 0.57
CA SER A 66 -21.95 5.90 -0.28
C SER A 66 -22.97 5.11 0.53
N LYS A 67 -22.67 4.74 1.78
CA LYS A 67 -23.45 3.82 2.62
C LYS A 67 -23.54 2.39 2.05
N SER A 68 -22.77 2.08 1.00
CA SER A 68 -22.78 0.75 0.41
C SER A 68 -22.12 -0.27 1.32
N ASP A 69 -22.56 -1.53 1.22
CA ASP A 69 -22.06 -2.63 2.05
C ASP A 69 -20.81 -3.32 1.47
N GLY A 70 -20.31 -2.81 0.34
CA GLY A 70 -19.07 -3.24 -0.30
C GLY A 70 -18.91 -2.65 -1.70
N LEU A 71 -17.83 -3.05 -2.36
CA LEU A 71 -17.51 -2.63 -3.72
C LEU A 71 -18.60 -3.01 -4.73
N PHE A 72 -19.09 -4.24 -4.64
CA PHE A 72 -20.11 -4.75 -5.58
C PHE A 72 -21.39 -3.93 -5.50
N ASP A 73 -21.84 -3.59 -4.29
CA ASP A 73 -23.02 -2.75 -4.08
C ASP A 73 -22.80 -1.32 -4.59
N LEU A 74 -21.60 -0.76 -4.38
CA LEU A 74 -21.24 0.55 -4.94
C LEU A 74 -21.26 0.54 -6.47
N ALA A 75 -20.64 -0.46 -7.10
CA ALA A 75 -20.59 -0.61 -8.55
C ALA A 75 -21.97 -1.00 -9.15
N GLY A 76 -22.82 -1.65 -8.35
CA GLY A 76 -24.19 -2.02 -8.71
C GLY A 76 -25.09 -0.83 -9.00
N ARG A 77 -24.76 0.36 -8.46
CA ARG A 77 -25.45 1.62 -8.79
C ARG A 77 -25.29 2.05 -10.24
N VAL A 78 -24.25 1.57 -10.92
CA VAL A 78 -24.04 1.81 -12.35
C VAL A 78 -24.85 0.79 -13.16
N HIS A 79 -24.52 -0.51 -13.01
CA HIS A 79 -25.23 -1.62 -13.63
C HIS A 79 -24.74 -2.96 -13.02
N PRO A 80 -25.59 -4.01 -12.90
CA PRO A 80 -25.18 -5.31 -12.35
C PRO A 80 -24.00 -5.96 -13.08
N VAL A 81 -23.99 -5.90 -14.42
CA VAL A 81 -22.89 -6.46 -15.23
C VAL A 81 -21.57 -5.71 -14.98
N PHE A 82 -21.63 -4.39 -14.83
CA PHE A 82 -20.46 -3.59 -14.48
C PHE A 82 -19.95 -3.96 -13.08
N ALA A 83 -20.85 -4.17 -12.12
CA ALA A 83 -20.49 -4.57 -10.76
C ALA A 83 -19.74 -5.91 -10.72
N TYR A 84 -20.22 -6.92 -11.45
CA TYR A 84 -19.51 -8.19 -11.58
C TYR A 84 -18.14 -8.01 -12.24
N GLY A 85 -18.09 -7.35 -13.41
CA GLY A 85 -16.84 -7.16 -14.14
C GLY A 85 -15.78 -6.43 -13.32
N MET A 86 -16.17 -5.29 -12.70
CA MET A 86 -15.28 -4.49 -11.88
C MET A 86 -14.79 -5.28 -10.66
N THR A 87 -15.69 -5.93 -9.92
CA THR A 87 -15.32 -6.68 -8.71
C THR A 87 -14.39 -7.85 -9.02
N ILE A 88 -14.67 -8.61 -10.09
CA ILE A 88 -13.83 -9.72 -10.53
C ILE A 88 -12.44 -9.20 -10.94
N LEU A 89 -12.39 -8.19 -11.80
CA LEU A 89 -11.12 -7.62 -12.27
C LEU A 89 -10.29 -7.05 -11.12
N LEU A 90 -10.93 -6.37 -10.16
CA LEU A 90 -10.23 -5.81 -9.01
C LEU A 90 -9.59 -6.90 -8.15
N TYR A 91 -10.34 -7.95 -7.81
CA TYR A 91 -9.79 -9.05 -7.00
C TYR A 91 -8.76 -9.88 -7.75
N LEU A 92 -8.90 -10.06 -9.06
CA LEU A 92 -7.85 -10.70 -9.87
C LEU A 92 -6.57 -9.86 -9.92
N THR A 93 -6.69 -8.54 -10.01
CA THR A 93 -5.54 -7.60 -10.01
C THR A 93 -4.83 -7.57 -8.65
N ILE A 94 -5.58 -7.49 -7.55
CA ILE A 94 -5.02 -7.50 -6.19
C ILE A 94 -4.40 -8.87 -5.88
N GLY A 95 -5.07 -9.95 -6.25
CA GLY A 95 -4.62 -11.31 -5.99
C GLY A 95 -3.63 -11.80 -7.05
N PRO A 96 -4.02 -12.74 -7.91
CA PRO A 96 -3.11 -13.54 -8.72
C PRO A 96 -2.38 -12.80 -9.85
N PHE A 97 -2.91 -11.69 -10.36
CA PHE A 97 -2.38 -11.11 -11.60
C PHE A 97 -1.37 -10.00 -11.42
N PHE A 98 -1.36 -9.30 -10.27
CA PHE A 98 -0.48 -8.14 -10.14
C PHE A 98 0.10 -7.95 -8.74
N ALA A 99 -0.71 -7.59 -7.74
CA ALA A 99 -0.14 -7.11 -6.48
C ALA A 99 0.57 -8.23 -5.70
N LEU A 100 0.01 -9.46 -5.62
CA LEU A 100 0.69 -10.58 -4.97
C LEU A 100 1.96 -11.04 -5.72
N PRO A 101 1.94 -11.33 -7.05
CA PRO A 101 3.16 -11.64 -7.81
C PRO A 101 4.28 -10.61 -7.60
N ARG A 102 3.93 -9.31 -7.66
CA ARG A 102 4.89 -8.22 -7.46
C ARG A 102 5.63 -8.29 -6.13
N THR A 103 4.96 -8.70 -5.05
CA THR A 103 5.65 -8.81 -3.74
C THR A 103 6.75 -9.87 -3.75
N ALA A 104 6.57 -10.97 -4.50
CA ALA A 104 7.58 -12.01 -4.64
C ALA A 104 8.73 -11.53 -5.53
N THR A 105 8.43 -10.97 -6.70
CA THR A 105 9.46 -10.54 -7.66
C THR A 105 10.34 -9.44 -7.09
N VAL A 106 9.76 -8.43 -6.43
CA VAL A 106 10.58 -7.35 -5.86
C VAL A 106 11.41 -7.83 -4.65
N SER A 107 10.88 -8.75 -3.84
CA SER A 107 11.66 -9.36 -2.76
C SER A 107 12.86 -10.13 -3.30
N TYR A 108 12.71 -10.81 -4.44
CA TYR A 108 13.80 -11.48 -5.13
C TYR A 108 14.82 -10.48 -5.70
N GLU A 109 14.36 -9.48 -6.45
CA GLU A 109 15.21 -8.48 -7.11
C GLU A 109 16.08 -7.70 -6.13
N ILE A 110 15.54 -7.34 -4.95
CA ILE A 110 16.29 -6.57 -3.96
C ILE A 110 17.10 -7.49 -3.04
N GLY A 111 16.55 -8.64 -2.65
CA GLY A 111 17.12 -9.47 -1.58
C GLY A 111 18.04 -10.59 -2.05
N VAL A 112 17.90 -11.06 -3.28
CA VAL A 112 18.54 -12.29 -3.77
C VAL A 112 19.28 -12.08 -5.09
N ASP A 113 18.67 -11.39 -6.06
CA ASP A 113 19.25 -11.18 -7.40
C ASP A 113 20.70 -10.64 -7.38
N PRO A 114 21.08 -9.67 -6.51
CA PRO A 114 22.45 -9.15 -6.47
C PRO A 114 23.51 -10.18 -6.07
N PHE A 115 23.11 -11.33 -5.53
CA PHE A 115 24.01 -12.40 -5.07
C PHE A 115 24.01 -13.62 -5.99
N ILE A 116 23.20 -13.64 -7.06
CA ILE A 116 23.08 -14.75 -8.00
C ILE A 116 23.79 -14.42 -9.32
N PRO A 117 24.62 -15.32 -9.88
CA PRO A 117 25.21 -15.15 -11.21
C PRO A 117 24.16 -15.07 -12.31
N ASP A 118 24.41 -14.28 -13.35
CA ASP A 118 23.46 -14.01 -14.44
C ASP A 118 22.86 -15.28 -15.07
N ASP A 119 23.67 -16.33 -15.22
CA ASP A 119 23.27 -17.62 -15.81
C ASP A 119 22.15 -18.33 -15.02
N TYR A 120 22.02 -18.05 -13.72
CA TYR A 120 21.07 -18.70 -12.83
C TYR A 120 19.88 -17.81 -12.46
N LYS A 121 19.77 -16.57 -12.97
CA LYS A 121 18.72 -15.62 -12.55
C LYS A 121 17.31 -16.12 -12.80
N ILE A 122 17.05 -16.74 -13.96
CA ILE A 122 15.72 -17.28 -14.28
C ILE A 122 15.34 -18.42 -13.33
N ALA A 123 16.27 -19.36 -13.11
CA ALA A 123 16.06 -20.49 -12.21
C ALA A 123 15.95 -20.03 -10.74
N GLY A 124 16.74 -19.02 -10.35
CA GLY A 124 16.72 -18.38 -9.05
C GLY A 124 15.37 -17.73 -8.77
N LEU A 125 14.85 -16.93 -9.71
CA LEU A 125 13.53 -16.30 -9.61
C LEU A 125 12.41 -17.34 -9.48
N ALA A 126 12.45 -18.40 -10.30
CA ALA A 126 11.44 -19.46 -10.26
C ALA A 126 11.44 -20.21 -8.90
N CYS A 127 12.63 -20.57 -8.42
CA CYS A 127 12.79 -21.24 -7.12
C CYS A 127 12.36 -20.34 -5.97
N PHE A 128 12.81 -19.07 -5.96
CA PHE A 128 12.42 -18.10 -4.93
C PHE A 128 10.92 -17.88 -4.91
N SER A 129 10.29 -17.69 -6.08
CA SER A 129 8.85 -17.48 -6.19
C SER A 129 8.07 -18.68 -5.66
N LEU A 130 8.50 -19.91 -6.00
CA LEU A 130 7.88 -21.13 -5.50
C LEU A 130 7.97 -21.21 -3.96
N LEU A 131 9.14 -20.94 -3.39
CA LEU A 131 9.36 -20.95 -1.95
C LEU A 131 8.56 -19.84 -1.24
N PHE A 132 8.54 -18.64 -1.82
CA PHE A 132 7.81 -17.49 -1.30
C PHE A 132 6.31 -17.79 -1.23
N PHE A 133 5.72 -18.27 -2.32
CA PHE A 133 4.29 -18.60 -2.34
C PHE A 133 3.95 -19.84 -1.53
N ALA A 134 4.84 -20.83 -1.44
CA ALA A 134 4.65 -21.97 -0.54
C ALA A 134 4.63 -21.52 0.94
N ALA A 135 5.53 -20.62 1.34
CA ALA A 135 5.53 -20.04 2.68
C ALA A 135 4.27 -19.19 2.92
N ALA A 136 3.90 -18.33 1.97
CA ALA A 136 2.69 -17.52 2.05
C ALA A 136 1.44 -18.41 2.20
N LEU A 137 1.34 -19.48 1.41
CA LEU A 137 0.25 -20.46 1.50
C LEU A 137 0.22 -21.17 2.86
N PHE A 138 1.38 -21.58 3.37
CA PHE A 138 1.49 -22.22 4.68
C PHE A 138 0.95 -21.32 5.82
N PHE A 139 1.25 -20.02 5.79
CA PHE A 139 0.70 -19.06 6.74
C PHE A 139 -0.79 -18.80 6.52
N ALA A 140 -1.23 -18.70 5.26
CA ALA A 140 -2.64 -18.48 4.91
C ALA A 140 -3.55 -19.64 5.37
N LEU A 141 -3.06 -20.89 5.32
CA LEU A 141 -3.78 -22.08 5.79
C LEU A 141 -3.93 -22.16 7.32
N ARG A 142 -3.35 -21.22 8.09
CA ARG A 142 -3.44 -21.16 9.56
C ARG A 142 -4.13 -19.88 10.03
N PRO A 143 -5.41 -19.65 9.68
CA PRO A 143 -6.11 -18.40 9.96
C PRO A 143 -6.16 -18.04 11.46
N SER A 144 -6.25 -19.04 12.34
CA SER A 144 -6.26 -18.84 13.80
C SER A 144 -4.98 -18.21 14.36
N LYS A 145 -3.85 -18.26 13.62
CA LYS A 145 -2.57 -17.66 14.02
C LYS A 145 -2.19 -16.42 13.20
N ILE A 146 -3.01 -15.99 12.23
CA ILE A 146 -2.71 -14.81 11.39
C ILE A 146 -2.43 -13.57 12.25
N LEU A 147 -3.27 -13.30 13.25
CA LEU A 147 -3.09 -12.14 14.13
C LEU A 147 -1.78 -12.20 14.92
N THR A 148 -1.30 -13.41 15.24
CA THR A 148 -0.02 -13.60 15.95
C THR A 148 1.16 -13.37 15.02
N TRP A 149 1.17 -14.04 13.85
CA TRP A 149 2.29 -13.92 12.91
C TRP A 149 2.35 -12.54 12.27
N VAL A 150 1.27 -12.09 11.63
CA VAL A 150 1.24 -10.79 10.93
C VAL A 150 1.27 -9.63 11.91
N GLY A 151 0.38 -9.66 12.92
CA GLY A 151 0.18 -8.53 13.81
C GLY A 151 1.25 -8.35 14.90
N LYS A 152 1.66 -9.44 15.57
CA LYS A 152 2.60 -9.37 16.71
C LYS A 152 4.06 -9.59 16.35
N ILE A 153 4.36 -10.23 15.22
CA ILE A 153 5.74 -10.61 14.86
C ILE A 153 6.20 -9.85 13.62
N LEU A 154 5.58 -10.09 12.46
CA LEU A 154 6.04 -9.55 11.18
C LEU A 154 5.94 -8.03 11.13
N ASN A 155 4.79 -7.45 11.51
CA ASN A 155 4.61 -6.00 11.44
C ASN A 155 5.57 -5.22 12.39
N PRO A 156 5.74 -5.59 13.67
CA PRO A 156 6.74 -4.96 14.52
C PRO A 156 8.18 -5.13 14.00
N LEU A 157 8.54 -6.33 13.52
CA LEU A 157 9.86 -6.58 12.95
C LEU A 157 10.11 -5.70 11.72
N PHE A 158 9.12 -5.59 10.84
CA PHE A 158 9.15 -4.73 9.67
C PHE A 158 9.31 -3.26 10.05
N LEU A 159 8.59 -2.76 11.05
CA LEU A 159 8.75 -1.39 11.56
C LEU A 159 10.15 -1.15 12.15
N VAL A 160 10.74 -2.14 12.83
CA VAL A 160 12.10 -2.05 13.34
C VAL A 160 13.10 -1.93 12.18
N PHE A 161 13.00 -2.77 11.15
CA PHE A 161 13.87 -2.66 9.98
C PHE A 161 13.68 -1.35 9.22
N LEU A 162 12.43 -0.88 9.10
CA LEU A 162 12.14 0.43 8.51
C LEU A 162 12.79 1.56 9.31
N ALA A 163 12.71 1.52 10.64
CA ALA A 163 13.36 2.50 11.50
C ALA A 163 14.89 2.48 11.33
N ILE A 164 15.50 1.29 11.28
CA ILE A 164 16.94 1.14 11.01
C ILE A 164 17.30 1.75 9.66
N LEU A 165 16.52 1.46 8.62
CA LEU A 165 16.73 2.00 7.28
C LEU A 165 16.69 3.53 7.29
N ILE A 166 15.63 4.12 7.85
CA ILE A 166 15.47 5.58 7.93
C ILE A 166 16.64 6.21 8.69
N VAL A 167 16.98 5.70 9.88
CA VAL A 167 18.09 6.24 10.69
C VAL A 167 19.41 6.12 9.94
N THR A 168 19.67 5.00 9.29
CA THR A 168 20.90 4.78 8.52
C THR A 168 21.01 5.77 7.36
N SER A 169 19.91 6.05 6.66
CA SER A 169 19.88 7.05 5.57
C SER A 169 20.26 8.46 6.04
N PHE A 170 19.93 8.85 7.28
CA PHE A 170 20.33 10.15 7.85
C PHE A 170 21.74 10.16 8.42
N VAL A 171 22.18 9.07 9.06
CA VAL A 171 23.49 8.99 9.72
C VAL A 171 24.62 8.73 8.71
N ARG A 172 24.36 7.98 7.64
CA ARG A 172 25.32 7.63 6.59
C ARG A 172 24.72 7.88 5.20
N PRO A 173 24.48 9.15 4.82
CA PRO A 173 23.96 9.46 3.50
C PRO A 173 24.97 9.06 2.41
N MET A 174 24.48 8.43 1.35
CA MET A 174 25.31 8.03 0.20
C MET A 174 25.77 9.21 -0.67
N GLY A 175 25.25 10.41 -0.42
CA GLY A 175 25.56 11.64 -1.15
C GLY A 175 24.69 12.80 -0.67
N SER A 176 24.87 13.99 -1.25
CA SER A 176 24.00 15.14 -0.97
C SER A 176 22.85 15.19 -1.98
N VAL A 177 21.64 15.50 -1.49
CA VAL A 177 20.43 15.57 -2.33
C VAL A 177 20.57 16.61 -3.44
N ASN A 178 21.19 17.76 -3.14
CA ASN A 178 21.35 18.84 -4.11
C ASN A 178 22.33 18.51 -5.25
N ALA A 179 23.28 17.60 -5.02
CA ALA A 179 24.23 17.16 -6.04
C ALA A 179 23.82 15.83 -6.71
N ALA A 180 22.69 15.24 -6.29
CA ALA A 180 22.20 13.99 -6.86
C ALA A 180 21.73 14.21 -8.30
N GLN A 181 22.18 13.35 -9.21
CA GLN A 181 21.78 13.39 -10.61
C GLN A 181 20.29 13.10 -10.74
N VAL A 182 19.61 13.91 -11.55
CA VAL A 182 18.20 13.69 -11.90
C VAL A 182 18.19 12.83 -13.16
N GLN A 183 17.55 11.67 -13.10
CA GLN A 183 17.36 10.87 -14.32
C GLN A 183 16.41 11.57 -15.31
N ASP A 184 16.56 11.26 -16.60
CA ASP A 184 15.83 11.91 -17.69
C ASP A 184 14.31 11.93 -17.49
N ALA A 185 13.75 10.84 -16.93
CA ALA A 185 12.32 10.71 -16.65
C ALA A 185 11.79 11.76 -15.63
N TYR A 186 12.66 12.26 -14.74
CA TYR A 186 12.32 13.26 -13.74
C TYR A 186 12.81 14.67 -14.10
N GLY A 187 13.65 14.82 -15.14
CA GLY A 187 14.20 16.11 -15.53
C GLY A 187 13.17 17.09 -16.09
N SER A 188 12.19 16.59 -16.87
CA SER A 188 11.17 17.42 -17.51
C SER A 188 9.87 17.56 -16.71
N VAL A 189 9.44 16.48 -16.04
CA VAL A 189 8.12 16.40 -15.37
C VAL A 189 8.17 15.67 -14.02
N PRO A 190 9.00 16.11 -13.05
CA PRO A 190 9.21 15.37 -11.80
C PRO A 190 7.92 15.17 -10.99
N PHE A 191 7.03 16.17 -11.00
CA PHE A 191 5.72 16.09 -10.34
C PHE A 191 4.85 14.96 -10.90
N PHE A 192 4.67 14.91 -12.23
CA PHE A 192 3.79 13.93 -12.86
C PHE A 192 4.37 12.52 -12.80
N LYS A 193 5.68 12.37 -12.91
CA LYS A 193 6.33 11.07 -12.71
C LYS A 193 6.12 10.58 -11.27
N GLY A 194 6.33 11.43 -10.27
CA GLY A 194 6.00 11.12 -8.88
C GLY A 194 4.53 10.76 -8.67
N PHE A 195 3.61 11.49 -9.31
CA PHE A 195 2.18 11.20 -9.30
C PHE A 195 1.87 9.79 -9.84
N THR A 196 2.48 9.39 -10.95
CA THR A 196 2.31 8.03 -11.49
C THR A 196 2.90 6.97 -10.57
N GLU A 197 4.06 7.21 -9.95
CA GLU A 197 4.64 6.26 -9.00
C GLU A 197 3.78 6.06 -7.75
N GLY A 198 3.13 7.11 -7.26
CA GLY A 198 2.18 6.98 -6.15
C GLY A 198 0.93 6.19 -6.53
N TYR A 199 0.47 6.28 -7.78
CA TYR A 199 -0.61 5.42 -8.28
C TYR A 199 -0.17 3.95 -8.38
N ASN A 200 1.08 3.70 -8.76
CA ASN A 200 1.66 2.36 -8.86
C ASN A 200 1.74 1.63 -7.51
N THR A 201 1.62 2.30 -6.37
CA THR A 201 1.49 1.63 -5.05
C THR A 201 0.32 0.64 -5.04
N MET A 202 -0.73 0.92 -5.83
CA MET A 202 -2.01 0.21 -5.94
C MET A 202 -2.96 0.41 -4.76
N ASP A 203 -2.62 1.29 -3.82
CA ASP A 203 -3.44 1.55 -2.65
C ASP A 203 -4.79 2.18 -3.03
N ALA A 204 -4.85 2.92 -4.15
CA ALA A 204 -6.09 3.50 -4.64
C ALA A 204 -7.11 2.40 -5.01
N LEU A 205 -6.65 1.34 -5.68
CA LEU A 205 -7.48 0.18 -6.03
C LEU A 205 -7.82 -0.64 -4.78
N ALA A 206 -6.84 -0.85 -3.90
CA ALA A 206 -7.03 -1.55 -2.63
C ALA A 206 -8.05 -0.83 -1.72
N SER A 207 -8.12 0.50 -1.77
CA SER A 207 -9.06 1.28 -0.95
C SER A 207 -10.53 1.03 -1.31
N LEU A 208 -10.81 0.71 -2.58
CA LEU A 208 -12.17 0.34 -3.00
C LEU A 208 -12.55 -1.06 -2.52
N ALA A 209 -11.59 -1.98 -2.45
CA ALA A 209 -11.79 -3.34 -1.94
C ALA A 209 -11.88 -3.38 -0.40
N PHE A 210 -10.94 -2.75 0.30
CA PHE A 210 -10.78 -2.84 1.75
C PHE A 210 -11.37 -1.66 2.51
N GLY A 211 -11.76 -0.58 1.83
CA GLY A 211 -12.37 0.60 2.47
C GLY A 211 -13.66 0.26 3.22
N ILE A 212 -14.38 -0.77 2.79
CA ILE A 212 -15.55 -1.26 3.53
C ILE A 212 -15.20 -1.79 4.93
N ILE A 213 -14.01 -2.37 5.11
CA ILE A 213 -13.54 -2.90 6.40
C ILE A 213 -13.33 -1.74 7.37
N VAL A 214 -12.74 -0.64 6.90
CA VAL A 214 -12.57 0.60 7.66
C VAL A 214 -13.93 1.17 8.06
N VAL A 215 -14.85 1.29 7.10
CA VAL A 215 -16.19 1.84 7.33
C VAL A 215 -16.99 0.98 8.32
N ARG A 216 -16.96 -0.35 8.19
CA ARG A 216 -17.61 -1.26 9.13
C ARG A 216 -17.02 -1.15 10.53
N THR A 217 -15.70 -0.99 10.65
CA THR A 217 -15.03 -0.79 11.95
C THR A 217 -15.46 0.52 12.60
N LEU A 218 -15.50 1.62 11.83
CA LEU A 218 -15.99 2.92 12.33
C LEU A 218 -17.46 2.87 12.76
N ARG A 219 -18.33 2.18 12.00
CA ARG A 219 -19.72 1.92 12.39
C ARG A 219 -19.80 1.10 13.68
N GLY A 220 -18.97 0.06 13.81
CA GLY A 220 -18.87 -0.77 15.02
C GLY A 220 -18.43 0.01 16.27
N LEU A 221 -17.67 1.09 16.10
CA LEU A 221 -17.28 2.01 17.18
C LEU A 221 -18.36 3.07 17.51
N GLY A 222 -19.53 3.02 16.85
CA GLY A 222 -20.67 3.91 17.09
C GLY A 222 -20.68 5.19 16.26
N VAL A 223 -19.86 5.27 15.20
CA VAL A 223 -19.87 6.37 14.22
C VAL A 223 -20.75 5.97 13.03
N ASN A 224 -22.02 6.40 13.06
CA ASN A 224 -23.02 5.92 12.12
C ASN A 224 -23.35 6.94 11.02
N SER A 225 -23.05 8.23 11.21
CA SER A 225 -23.31 9.21 10.16
C SER A 225 -22.21 9.26 9.09
N PRO A 226 -22.57 9.34 7.79
CA PRO A 226 -21.62 9.48 6.68
C PRO A 226 -20.68 10.68 6.82
N ARG A 227 -21.20 11.80 7.36
CA ARG A 227 -20.41 13.01 7.64
C ARG A 227 -19.40 12.77 8.76
N SER A 228 -19.76 12.02 9.80
CA SER A 228 -18.84 11.69 10.88
C SER A 228 -17.84 10.60 10.52
N ILE A 229 -18.17 9.70 9.57
CA ILE A 229 -17.20 8.76 8.99
C ILE A 229 -16.17 9.54 8.18
N ALA A 230 -16.59 10.41 7.26
CA ALA A 230 -15.67 11.26 6.49
C ALA A 230 -14.82 12.18 7.40
N ALA A 231 -15.44 12.82 8.40
CA ALA A 231 -14.74 13.65 9.39
C ALA A 231 -13.85 12.85 10.36
N GLY A 232 -14.15 11.57 10.54
CA GLY A 232 -13.36 10.64 11.35
C GLY A 232 -12.13 10.10 10.61
N THR A 233 -12.19 9.98 9.28
CA THR A 233 -11.00 9.69 8.46
C THR A 233 -10.13 10.94 8.30
N LEU A 234 -10.72 12.13 8.22
CA LEU A 234 -10.00 13.42 8.08
C LEU A 234 -9.23 13.87 9.33
N LYS A 235 -9.51 13.31 10.51
CA LYS A 235 -8.94 13.71 11.80
C LYS A 235 -7.95 12.68 12.30
#